data_AF-A0A4U8YWQ3-F1
#
_entry.id   AF-A0A4U8YWQ3-F1
#
_cell.length_a   1.000
_cell.length_b   1.000
_cell.length_c   1.000
_cell.angle_alpha   90.00
_cell.angle_beta   90.00
_cell.angle_gamma   90.00
#
_symmetry.space_group_name_H-M   'P 1'
#
loop_
_entity.id
_entity.type
_entity.pdbx_description
1 polymer ?
#
loop_
_entity_poly.entity_id
_entity_poly.type
_entity_poly.pdbx_seq_one_letter_code
_entity_poly.pdbx_strand_id
1 'polypeptide(L)' 'MFQEGRDRAAEQAFRQIALLTGGAYATFDAGASQRLEALLSAVAAYAAGGRQALELEARSRGAAADLLLAQMR' A
#
# COMPACT_ATOMS: atom_id res chain seq x y z
N MET A 1 8.09 3.96 0.93
CA MET A 1 8.62 5.32 1.16
C MET A 1 7.50 6.20 1.64
N PHE A 2 7.71 6.91 2.74
CA PHE A 2 6.77 7.88 3.30
C PHE A 2 7.37 9.27 3.22
N GLN A 3 6.61 10.23 2.71
CA GLN A 3 7.00 11.63 2.65
C GLN A 3 6.09 12.48 3.52
N GLU A 4 6.68 13.27 4.41
CA GLU A 4 5.96 14.32 5.13
C GLU A 4 5.97 15.63 4.31
N GLY A 5 4.85 16.36 4.33
CA GLY A 5 4.70 17.61 3.58
C GLY A 5 4.42 17.43 2.08
N ARG A 6 4.51 18.53 1.30
CA ARG A 6 4.16 18.59 -0.14
C ARG A 6 5.24 19.22 -1.02
N ASP A 7 6.50 18.91 -0.73
CA ASP A 7 7.58 19.29 -1.63
C ASP A 7 7.52 18.45 -2.92
N ARG A 8 7.37 19.13 -4.06
CA ARG A 8 7.24 18.50 -5.37
C ARG A 8 8.50 17.78 -5.84
N ALA A 9 9.68 18.30 -5.53
CA ALA A 9 10.94 17.66 -5.90
C ALA A 9 11.12 16.36 -5.10
N ALA A 10 10.83 16.41 -3.79
CA ALA A 10 10.86 15.23 -2.95
C ALA A 10 9.83 14.16 -3.37
N GLU A 11 8.61 14.57 -3.77
CA GLU A 11 7.60 13.64 -4.27
C GLU A 11 8.07 12.91 -5.53
N GLN A 12 8.62 13.65 -6.50
CA GLN A 12 9.14 13.05 -7.73
C GLN A 12 10.28 12.07 -7.45
N ALA A 13 11.24 12.47 -6.61
CA ALA A 13 12.37 11.62 -6.24
C ALA A 13 11.89 10.34 -5.52
N PHE A 14 11.01 10.45 -4.54
CA PHE A 14 10.54 9.29 -3.78
C PHE A 14 9.66 8.35 -4.60
N ARG A 15 8.85 8.86 -5.53
CA ARG A 15 8.13 8.03 -6.50
C ARG A 15 9.08 7.27 -7.42
N GLN A 16 10.14 7.92 -7.91
CA GLN A 16 11.14 7.26 -8.75
C GLN A 16 11.92 6.18 -7.99
N ILE A 17 12.33 6.46 -6.75
CA ILE A 17 12.99 5.45 -5.91
C ILE A 17 12.06 4.26 -5.68
N ALA A 18 10.79 4.49 -5.32
CA ALA A 18 9.83 3.42 -5.14
C ALA A 18 9.65 2.58 -6.42
N LEU A 19 9.53 3.23 -7.57
CA LEU A 19 9.41 2.54 -8.86
C LEU A 19 10.64 1.67 -9.18
N LEU A 20 11.86 2.23 -9.06
CA LEU A 20 13.10 1.53 -9.40
C LEU A 20 13.41 0.37 -8.45
N THR A 21 12.98 0.48 -7.20
CA THR A 21 13.19 -0.56 -6.16
C THR A 21 12.07 -1.60 -6.11
N GLY A 22 10.99 -1.42 -6.89
CA GLY A 22 9.77 -2.22 -6.76
C GLY A 22 9.02 -1.98 -5.44
N GLY A 23 9.30 -0.88 -4.75
CA GLY A 23 8.62 -0.47 -3.53
C GLY A 23 7.37 0.37 -3.79
N ALA A 24 6.75 0.85 -2.71
CA ALA A 24 5.58 1.71 -2.76
C ALA A 24 5.88 3.12 -2.21
N TYR A 25 5.18 4.13 -2.73
CA TYR A 25 5.21 5.51 -2.24
C TYR A 25 3.85 5.89 -1.64
N ALA A 26 3.87 6.56 -0.48
CA ALA A 26 2.69 7.15 0.13
C ALA A 26 3.04 8.47 0.84
N THR A 27 2.06 9.38 0.92
CA THR A 27 2.16 10.58 1.75
C THR A 27 1.96 10.23 3.22
N PHE A 28 2.80 10.79 4.09
CA PHE A 28 2.70 10.73 5.54
C PHE A 28 1.80 11.86 6.03
N ASP A 29 0.50 11.73 5.75
CA ASP A 29 -0.57 12.59 6.28
C ASP A 29 -1.39 11.85 7.35
N ALA A 30 -2.41 12.50 7.90
CA ALA A 30 -3.26 11.90 8.93
C ALA A 30 -3.89 10.54 8.55
N GLY A 31 -4.01 10.23 7.24
CA GLY A 31 -4.49 8.93 6.75
C GLY A 31 -3.39 7.91 6.48
N ALA A 32 -2.10 8.25 6.65
CA ALA A 32 -0.99 7.37 6.32
C ALA A 32 -0.94 6.12 7.19
N SER A 33 -1.19 6.26 8.50
CA SER A 33 -1.23 5.14 9.44
C SER A 33 -2.32 4.14 9.08
N GLN A 34 -3.51 4.62 8.72
CA GLN A 34 -4.63 3.78 8.32
C GLN A 34 -4.35 3.07 6.99
N ARG A 35 -3.74 3.74 6.01
CA ARG A 35 -3.34 3.11 4.75
C ARG A 35 -2.26 2.04 4.97
N LEU A 36 -1.28 2.30 5.84
CA LEU A 36 -0.24 1.33 6.18
C LEU A 36 -0.83 0.11 6.90
N GLU A 37 -1.70 0.31 7.89
CA GLU A 37 -2.40 -0.78 8.57
C GLU A 37 -3.16 -1.66 7.57
N ALA A 38 -3.90 -1.03 6.65
CA ALA A 38 -4.72 -1.75 5.69
C ALA A 38 -3.84 -2.55 4.68
N LEU A 39 -2.71 -1.99 4.24
CA LEU A 39 -1.75 -2.71 3.40
C LEU A 39 -1.13 -3.90 4.15
N LEU A 40 -0.66 -3.70 5.39
CA LEU A 40 -0.06 -4.77 6.19
C LEU A 40 -1.07 -5.87 6.53
N SER A 41 -2.33 -5.52 6.79
CA SER A 41 -3.42 -6.48 7.02
C SER A 41 -3.67 -7.33 5.78
N ALA A 42 -3.71 -6.70 4.60
CA ALA A 42 -3.85 -7.39 3.32
C ALA A 42 -2.66 -8.34 3.05
N VAL A 43 -1.41 -7.90 3.31
CA VAL A 43 -0.23 -8.78 3.21
C VAL A 43 -0.35 -9.97 4.16
N ALA A 44 -0.75 -9.74 5.41
CA ALA A 44 -0.90 -10.79 6.41
C ALA A 44 -1.98 -11.80 6.00
N ALA A 45 -3.13 -11.34 5.49
CA ALA A 45 -4.19 -12.22 4.98
C ALA A 45 -3.72 -13.06 3.79
N TYR A 46 -3.00 -12.44 2.85
CA TYR A 46 -2.41 -13.17 1.72
C TYR A 46 -1.36 -14.20 2.18
N ALA A 47 -0.48 -13.85 3.11
CA ALA A 47 0.53 -14.77 3.63
C ALA A 47 -0.10 -15.94 4.41
N ALA A 48 -1.21 -15.70 5.11
CA ALA A 48 -1.90 -16.71 5.93
C ALA A 48 -2.78 -17.66 5.11
N GLY A 49 -3.40 -17.21 4.01
CA GLY A 49 -4.40 -18.01 3.28
C GLY A 49 -4.46 -17.76 1.78
N GLY A 50 -3.42 -17.15 1.21
CA GLY A 50 -3.31 -16.89 -0.22
C GLY A 50 -4.39 -15.93 -0.75
N ARG A 51 -4.67 -16.05 -2.05
CA ARG A 51 -5.57 -15.12 -2.76
C ARG A 51 -7.01 -15.13 -2.25
N GLN A 52 -7.54 -16.29 -1.84
CA GLN A 52 -8.91 -16.38 -1.29
C GLN A 52 -9.05 -15.65 0.04
N ALA A 53 -8.05 -15.74 0.93
CA ALA A 53 -8.06 -15.01 2.19
C ALA A 53 -7.96 -13.49 1.95
N LEU A 54 -7.15 -13.07 0.98
CA LEU A 54 -7.06 -11.67 0.57
C LEU A 54 -8.37 -11.15 -0.03
N GLU A 55 -9.08 -11.94 -0.84
CA GLU A 55 -10.40 -11.57 -1.38
C GLU A 55 -11.47 -11.44 -0.29
N LEU A 56 -11.43 -12.29 0.75
CA LEU A 56 -12.32 -12.18 1.90
C LEU A 56 -12.03 -10.93 2.75
N GLU A 57 -10.75 -10.61 2.89
CA GLU A 57 -10.26 -9.40 3.56
C GLU A 57 -10.71 -8.15 2.80
N ALA A 58 -10.58 -8.16 1.46
CA ALA A 58 -11.05 -7.07 0.58
C ALA A 58 -12.55 -6.78 0.75
N ARG A 59 -13.37 -7.84 0.84
CA ARG A 59 -14.81 -7.71 1.08
C ARG A 59 -15.14 -7.15 2.47
N SER A 60 -14.25 -7.30 3.44
CA SER A 60 -14.49 -6.92 4.84
C SER A 60 -13.90 -5.55 5.20
N ARG A 61 -12.76 -5.16 4.60
CA ARG A 61 -12.03 -3.93 4.96
C ARG A 61 -11.90 -2.89 3.85
N GLY A 62 -12.13 -3.25 2.59
CA GLY A 62 -12.21 -2.34 1.44
C GLY A 62 -10.91 -1.60 1.06
N ALA A 63 -10.79 -1.30 -0.24
CA ALA A 63 -9.78 -0.48 -0.93
C ALA A 63 -8.29 -0.91 -0.85
N ALA A 64 -7.76 -1.29 0.32
CA ALA A 64 -6.34 -1.61 0.46
C ALA A 64 -5.99 -3.01 -0.06
N ALA A 65 -6.85 -4.00 0.17
CA ALA A 65 -6.70 -5.32 -0.43
C ALA A 65 -6.91 -5.28 -1.96
N ASP A 66 -7.77 -4.38 -2.46
CA ASP A 66 -7.94 -4.16 -3.90
C ASP A 66 -6.66 -3.58 -4.54
N LEU A 67 -5.97 -2.68 -3.85
CA LEU A 67 -4.67 -2.15 -4.30
C LEU A 67 -3.61 -3.24 -4.39
N LEU A 68 -3.56 -4.14 -3.40
CA LEU A 68 -2.65 -5.29 -3.42
C LEU A 68 -3.01 -6.28 -4.54
N LEU A 69 -4.28 -6.62 -4.69
CA LEU A 69 -4.78 -7.47 -5.78
C LEU A 69 -4.46 -6.86 -7.16
N ALA A 70 -4.59 -5.54 -7.32
CA ALA A 70 -4.28 -4.85 -8.56
C ALA A 70 -2.78 -4.83 -8.89
N GLN A 71 -1.91 -4.87 -7.86
CA GLN A 71 -0.45 -4.95 -8.01
C GLN A 71 0.09 -6.37 -8.24
N MET A 72 -0.72 -7.41 -7.96
CA MET A 72 -0.34 -8.82 -8.18
C MET A 72 -0.70 -9.36 -9.57
N ARG A 73 -0.87 -8.48 -10.57
CA ARG A 73 -1.15 -8.84 -11.97
C ARG A 73 0.08 -9.32 -12.73
#